data_AF-A0A8S9VAF0-F1
#
_entry.id   AF-A0A8S9VAF0-F1
#
_cell.length_a   1.000
_cell.length_b   1.000
_cell.length_c   1.000
_cell.angle_alpha   90.00
_cell.angle_beta   90.00
_cell.angle_gamma   90.00
#
_symmetry.space_group_name_H-M   'P 1'
#
loop_
_entity.id
_entity.type
_entity.pdbx_description
1 polymer ?
#
loop_
_entity_poly.entity_id
_entity_poly.type
_entity_poly.pdbx_seq_one_letter_code
_entity_poly.pdbx_strand_id
1 'polypeptide(L)'
;MSAQIGEIYVLRQTAREQFEPMLPEDDHMLQHLWDGLFPTLPYEGRVNVRWRDVGFQNDDPASDLRTSGRLAVRMLLYFSDHLNDEFKRMLRENRFPVCLCALNLLEMLLCHLKLKDPLPLVCPCCGTKNAELETSQKPSRSHPELRGFVALVGNASSLASSAFSQLACAEGGPAEIALTHIFAHSLLVMDAVWKQQLQRDPTTTLMHFREALVETRVRIVAFLSRQRMPLTLAELDVWGYRQRARCRSFRKTA
;
A
#
# COMPACT_ATOMS: atom_id res chain seq x y z
N MET A 1 15.19 7.57 -18.30
CA MET A 1 15.11 6.12 -18.05
C MET A 1 16.20 5.62 -17.09
N SER A 2 17.48 5.97 -17.28
CA SER A 2 18.57 5.52 -16.38
C SER A 2 18.35 5.94 -14.91
N ALA A 3 17.99 7.21 -14.67
CA ALA A 3 17.72 7.71 -13.31
C ALA A 3 16.55 6.96 -12.63
N GLN A 4 15.44 6.72 -13.33
CA GLN A 4 14.30 5.99 -12.78
C GLN A 4 14.64 4.53 -12.42
N ILE A 5 15.53 3.89 -13.18
CA ILE A 5 15.99 2.53 -12.89
C ILE A 5 16.83 2.53 -11.60
N GLY A 6 17.68 3.55 -11.40
CA GLY A 6 18.43 3.76 -10.16
C GLY A 6 17.51 3.90 -8.94
N GLU A 7 16.47 4.75 -9.05
CA GLU A 7 15.46 4.93 -7.99
C GLU A 7 14.73 3.62 -7.63
N ILE A 8 14.34 2.83 -8.64
CA ILE A 8 13.69 1.53 -8.41
C ILE A 8 14.65 0.54 -7.75
N TYR A 9 15.94 0.58 -8.09
CA TYR A 9 16.94 -0.25 -7.44
C TYR A 9 17.10 0.12 -5.96
N VAL A 10 17.15 1.41 -5.62
CA VAL A 10 17.20 1.88 -4.23
C VAL A 10 15.96 1.39 -3.48
N LEU A 11 14.76 1.59 -4.03
CA LEU A 11 13.52 1.12 -3.41
C LEU A 11 13.50 -0.39 -3.16
N ARG A 12 14.12 -1.20 -4.03
CA ARG A 12 14.27 -2.65 -3.80
C ARG A 12 15.14 -2.97 -2.59
N GLN A 13 16.19 -2.19 -2.34
CA GLN A 13 17.01 -2.34 -1.13
C GLN A 13 16.21 -1.92 0.10
N THR A 14 15.51 -0.81 0.00
CA THR A 14 14.61 -0.31 1.04
C THR A 14 13.54 -1.33 1.42
N ALA A 15 12.96 -2.04 0.44
CA ALA A 15 11.97 -3.10 0.68
C ALA A 15 12.53 -4.37 1.36
N ARG A 16 13.86 -4.46 1.56
CA ARG A 16 14.56 -5.53 2.29
C ARG A 16 14.95 -5.13 3.71
N GLU A 17 14.96 -3.83 4.02
CA GLU A 17 15.26 -3.32 5.36
C GLU A 17 14.29 -3.90 6.37
N GLN A 18 14.82 -4.58 7.38
CA GLN A 18 14.03 -5.19 8.44
C GLN A 18 13.64 -4.13 9.48
N PHE A 19 12.51 -4.37 10.13
CA PHE A 19 12.18 -3.65 11.35
C PHE A 19 12.88 -4.34 12.52
N GLU A 20 13.69 -3.61 13.29
CA GLU A 20 14.45 -4.13 14.42
C GLU A 20 13.94 -3.53 15.73
N PRO A 21 13.19 -4.29 16.55
CA PRO A 21 12.58 -3.77 17.77
C PRO A 21 13.51 -3.16 18.82
N MET A 22 14.80 -3.49 18.75
CA MET A 22 15.82 -3.02 19.69
C MET A 22 16.52 -1.74 19.21
N LEU A 23 16.28 -1.31 17.97
CA LEU A 23 16.83 -0.07 17.44
C LEU A 23 15.95 1.11 17.86
N PRO A 24 16.50 2.16 18.49
CA PRO A 24 15.72 3.32 18.93
C PRO A 24 14.96 4.02 17.80
N GLU A 25 15.55 4.04 16.60
CA GLU A 25 14.92 4.61 15.41
C GLU A 25 13.61 3.88 15.05
N ASP A 26 13.60 2.55 15.12
CA ASP A 26 12.44 1.73 14.80
C ASP A 26 11.34 1.87 15.86
N ASP A 27 11.70 1.97 17.15
CA ASP A 27 10.74 2.26 18.20
C ASP A 27 10.15 3.67 18.06
N HIS A 28 10.95 4.67 17.67
CA HIS A 28 10.46 6.02 17.38
C HIS A 28 9.47 6.04 16.21
N MET A 29 9.66 5.22 15.17
CA MET A 29 8.68 5.11 14.09
C MET A 29 7.33 4.56 14.58
N LEU A 30 7.35 3.59 15.51
CA LEU A 30 6.13 3.07 16.14
C LEU A 30 5.49 4.08 17.08
N GLN A 31 6.29 4.83 17.84
CA GLN A 31 5.79 5.93 18.66
C GLN A 31 5.09 6.99 17.79
N HIS A 32 5.70 7.39 16.68
CA HIS A 32 5.09 8.35 15.76
C HIS A 32 3.76 7.82 15.18
N LEU A 33 3.73 6.55 14.79
CA LEU A 33 2.49 5.93 14.32
C LEU A 33 1.44 5.87 15.43
N TRP A 34 1.85 5.56 16.65
CA TRP A 34 0.98 5.54 17.83
C TRP A 34 0.35 6.90 18.07
N ASP A 35 1.15 7.98 18.08
CA ASP A 35 0.67 9.34 18.34
C ASP A 35 -0.38 9.79 17.31
N GLY A 36 -0.22 9.38 16.04
CA GLY A 36 -1.20 9.65 14.98
C GLY A 36 -2.51 8.87 15.12
N LEU A 37 -2.43 7.63 15.64
CA LEU A 37 -3.57 6.71 15.81
C LEU A 37 -4.33 6.95 17.13
N PHE A 38 -3.61 7.23 18.21
CA PHE A 38 -4.11 7.35 19.58
C PHE A 38 -3.66 8.67 20.22
N PRO A 39 -4.10 9.84 19.70
CA PRO A 39 -3.58 11.15 20.12
C PRO A 39 -3.84 11.50 21.59
N THR A 40 -4.70 10.74 22.28
CA THR A 40 -5.05 10.95 23.69
C THR A 40 -4.43 9.92 24.63
N LEU A 41 -3.67 8.95 24.12
CA LEU A 41 -3.05 7.89 24.92
C LEU A 41 -1.52 8.00 24.83
N PRO A 42 -0.79 7.96 25.96
CA PRO A 42 0.67 7.94 25.91
C PRO A 42 1.18 6.66 25.26
N TYR A 43 2.29 6.76 24.53
CA TYR A 43 3.02 5.58 24.06
C TYR A 43 3.78 4.95 25.23
N GLU A 44 3.30 3.80 25.71
CA GLU A 44 3.91 3.05 26.81
C GLU A 44 4.94 2.02 26.33
N GLY A 45 5.33 2.11 25.05
CA GLY A 45 6.26 1.21 24.38
C GLY A 45 5.60 0.28 23.38
N ARG A 46 6.45 -0.41 22.63
CA ARG A 46 6.08 -1.26 21.49
C ARG A 46 5.05 -2.34 21.79
N VAL A 47 5.11 -2.95 22.98
CA VAL A 47 4.18 -4.03 23.36
C VAL A 47 2.98 -3.42 24.07
N ASN A 48 1.85 -3.36 23.38
CA ASN A 48 0.61 -2.80 23.91
C ASN A 48 -0.63 -3.43 23.26
N VAL A 49 -1.64 -3.77 24.07
CA VAL A 49 -2.89 -4.39 23.58
C VAL A 49 -3.64 -3.55 22.54
N ARG A 50 -3.47 -2.23 22.57
CA ARG A 50 -4.13 -1.30 21.65
C ARG A 50 -3.71 -1.48 20.20
N TRP A 51 -2.57 -2.12 19.91
CA TRP A 51 -2.21 -2.46 18.53
C TRP A 51 -3.26 -3.36 17.86
N ARG A 52 -3.95 -4.22 18.62
CA ARG A 52 -5.07 -5.01 18.09
C ARG A 52 -6.28 -4.16 17.73
N ASP A 53 -6.51 -3.04 18.42
CA ASP A 53 -7.62 -2.12 18.12
C ASP A 53 -7.48 -1.47 16.73
N VAL A 54 -6.25 -1.39 16.21
CA VAL A 54 -5.96 -0.88 14.85
C VAL A 54 -5.72 -1.97 13.81
N GLY A 55 -5.85 -3.23 14.23
CA GLY A 55 -5.82 -4.39 13.35
C GLY A 55 -4.44 -5.00 13.13
N PHE A 56 -3.48 -4.80 14.04
CA PHE A 56 -2.33 -5.71 14.14
C PHE A 56 -2.80 -7.06 14.72
N GLN A 57 -2.07 -8.15 14.45
CA GLN A 57 -2.45 -9.49 14.90
C GLN A 57 -2.25 -9.68 16.40
N ASN A 58 -1.19 -9.07 16.95
CA ASN A 58 -0.76 -9.25 18.32
C ASN A 58 -0.58 -7.89 19.01
N ASP A 59 -0.32 -7.95 20.33
CA ASP A 59 0.06 -6.78 21.13
C ASP A 59 1.43 -6.21 20.73
N ASP A 60 2.16 -6.90 19.86
CA ASP A 60 3.47 -6.50 19.33
C ASP A 60 3.43 -6.46 17.79
N PRO A 61 3.51 -5.26 17.18
CA PRO A 61 3.42 -5.10 15.72
C PRO A 61 4.63 -5.70 14.99
N ALA A 62 5.76 -5.95 15.67
CA ALA A 62 6.98 -6.46 15.02
C ALA A 62 6.76 -7.79 14.28
N SER A 63 5.86 -8.63 14.82
CA SER A 63 5.52 -9.92 14.23
C SER A 63 4.81 -9.77 12.86
N ASP A 64 4.00 -8.74 12.69
CA ASP A 64 3.33 -8.40 11.43
C ASP A 64 4.27 -7.69 10.45
N LEU A 65 5.23 -6.91 10.97
CA LEU A 65 6.18 -6.12 10.17
C LEU A 65 7.32 -6.95 9.55
N ARG A 66 7.50 -8.21 9.93
CA ARG A 66 8.64 -9.05 9.49
C ARG A 66 8.84 -9.13 7.95
N THR A 67 7.76 -9.09 7.16
CA THR A 67 7.88 -9.30 5.70
C THR A 67 8.24 -8.02 4.95
N SER A 68 7.70 -6.87 5.36
CA SER A 68 7.91 -5.56 4.72
C SER A 68 8.77 -4.57 5.53
N GLY A 69 9.14 -4.93 6.75
CA GLY A 69 10.04 -4.21 7.64
C GLY A 69 9.71 -2.72 7.79
N ARG A 70 10.75 -1.87 7.76
CA ARG A 70 10.63 -0.41 7.89
C ARG A 70 9.75 0.23 6.82
N LEU A 71 9.74 -0.33 5.61
CA LEU A 71 8.91 0.18 4.53
C LEU A 71 7.42 0.10 4.88
N ALA A 72 6.99 -0.98 5.53
CA ALA A 72 5.61 -1.10 6.01
C ALA A 72 5.22 -0.01 7.00
N VAL A 73 6.11 0.30 7.95
CA VAL A 73 5.85 1.37 8.93
C VAL A 73 5.77 2.73 8.23
N ARG A 74 6.66 3.02 7.27
CA ARG A 74 6.60 4.25 6.45
C ARG A 74 5.30 4.40 5.68
N MET A 75 4.78 3.32 5.10
CA MET A 75 3.49 3.35 4.41
C MET A 75 2.33 3.68 5.36
N LEU A 76 2.34 3.10 6.57
CA LEU A 76 1.33 3.38 7.60
C LEU A 76 1.45 4.81 8.15
N LEU A 77 2.68 5.28 8.39
CA LEU A 77 2.96 6.66 8.80
C LEU A 77 2.47 7.66 7.76
N TYR A 78 2.79 7.46 6.49
CA TYR A 78 2.27 8.34 5.43
C TYR A 78 0.74 8.43 5.46
N PHE A 79 0.07 7.28 5.62
CA PHE A 79 -1.39 7.26 5.70
C PHE A 79 -1.93 7.92 6.98
N SER A 80 -1.21 7.77 8.10
CA SER A 80 -1.49 8.47 9.35
C SER A 80 -1.33 9.97 9.21
N ASP A 81 -0.28 10.46 8.57
CA ASP A 81 0.08 11.88 8.58
C ASP A 81 -0.70 12.69 7.53
N HIS A 82 -1.01 12.07 6.39
CA HIS A 82 -1.61 12.75 5.24
C HIS A 82 -3.08 12.39 5.02
N LEU A 83 -3.51 11.23 5.51
CA LEU A 83 -4.86 10.69 5.31
C LEU A 83 -5.51 10.26 6.64
N ASN A 84 -5.14 10.93 7.74
CA ASN A 84 -5.53 10.59 9.11
C ASN A 84 -7.05 10.42 9.26
N ASP A 85 -7.83 11.31 8.67
CA ASP A 85 -9.30 11.28 8.75
C ASP A 85 -9.86 10.00 8.12
N GLU A 86 -9.32 9.57 6.98
CA GLU A 86 -9.72 8.33 6.32
C GLU A 86 -9.24 7.12 7.12
N PHE A 87 -8.04 7.17 7.70
CA PHE A 87 -7.51 6.11 8.55
C PHE A 87 -8.39 5.92 9.80
N LYS A 88 -8.61 6.98 10.58
CA LYS A 88 -9.48 6.98 11.76
C LYS A 88 -10.91 6.58 11.42
N ARG A 89 -11.42 6.96 10.23
CA ARG A 89 -12.72 6.49 9.75
C ARG A 89 -12.74 4.98 9.52
N MET A 90 -11.74 4.41 8.83
CA MET A 90 -11.66 2.96 8.61
C MET A 90 -11.58 2.20 9.94
N LEU A 91 -10.76 2.69 10.86
CA LEU A 91 -10.58 2.12 12.20
C LEU A 91 -11.88 2.13 13.01
N ARG A 92 -12.58 3.29 13.05
CA ARG A 92 -13.87 3.41 13.74
C ARG A 92 -14.95 2.51 13.14
N GLU A 93 -14.97 2.38 11.82
CA GLU A 93 -15.93 1.52 11.13
C GLU A 93 -15.62 0.02 11.32
N ASN A 94 -14.39 -0.32 11.71
CA ASN A 94 -13.90 -1.65 12.09
C ASN A 94 -14.45 -2.83 11.26
N ARG A 95 -14.52 -2.67 9.94
CA ARG A 95 -15.05 -3.71 9.04
C ARG A 95 -14.04 -4.81 8.72
N PHE A 96 -12.75 -4.52 8.94
CA PHE A 96 -11.62 -5.43 8.72
C PHE A 96 -10.41 -4.92 9.55
N PRO A 97 -9.43 -5.78 9.87
CA PRO A 97 -8.23 -5.36 10.60
C PRO A 97 -7.34 -4.47 9.72
N VAL A 98 -7.45 -3.15 9.90
CA VAL A 98 -6.94 -2.16 8.93
C VAL A 98 -5.45 -2.28 8.70
N CYS A 99 -4.63 -2.33 9.76
CA CYS A 99 -3.17 -2.45 9.64
C CYS A 99 -2.76 -3.75 8.94
N LEU A 100 -3.25 -4.92 9.39
CA LEU A 100 -2.93 -6.20 8.75
C LEU A 100 -3.32 -6.23 7.26
N CYS A 101 -4.50 -5.70 6.92
CA CYS A 101 -4.97 -5.62 5.55
C CYS A 101 -4.11 -4.67 4.69
N ALA A 102 -3.67 -3.55 5.26
CA ALA A 102 -2.73 -2.64 4.64
C ALA A 102 -1.36 -3.32 4.39
N LEU A 103 -0.81 -4.06 5.35
CA LEU A 103 0.44 -4.80 5.18
C LEU A 103 0.35 -5.85 4.07
N ASN A 104 -0.75 -6.61 4.01
CA ASN A 104 -1.00 -7.57 2.93
C ASN A 104 -1.15 -6.89 1.56
N LEU A 105 -1.74 -5.69 1.52
CA LEU A 105 -1.83 -4.88 0.31
C LEU A 105 -0.46 -4.41 -0.16
N LEU A 106 0.41 -3.96 0.75
CA LEU A 106 1.79 -3.59 0.43
C LEU A 106 2.54 -4.78 -0.17
N GLU A 107 2.49 -5.96 0.47
CA GLU A 107 3.14 -7.17 -0.06
C GLU A 107 2.66 -7.54 -1.48
N MET A 108 1.36 -7.41 -1.73
CA MET A 108 0.80 -7.58 -3.08
C MET A 108 1.41 -6.59 -4.07
N LEU A 109 1.48 -5.30 -3.72
CA LEU A 109 2.05 -4.27 -4.58
C LEU A 109 3.54 -4.51 -4.84
N LEU A 110 4.33 -4.84 -3.81
CA LEU A 110 5.75 -5.14 -3.95
C LEU A 110 6.01 -6.34 -4.88
N CYS A 111 5.15 -7.36 -4.83
CA CYS A 111 5.21 -8.48 -5.77
C CYS A 111 4.91 -8.04 -7.21
N HIS A 112 3.78 -7.35 -7.43
CA HIS A 112 3.31 -6.98 -8.77
C HIS A 112 4.18 -5.90 -9.44
N LEU A 113 4.83 -5.05 -8.65
CA LEU A 113 5.78 -4.05 -9.13
C LEU A 113 7.22 -4.59 -9.23
N LYS A 114 7.44 -5.88 -8.94
CA LYS A 114 8.76 -6.53 -8.93
C LYS A 114 9.78 -5.78 -8.06
N LEU A 115 9.36 -5.40 -6.85
CA LEU A 115 10.16 -4.69 -5.85
C LEU A 115 10.74 -5.64 -4.78
N LYS A 116 10.32 -6.91 -4.74
CA LYS A 116 10.99 -7.97 -3.97
C LYS A 116 11.96 -8.74 -4.88
N ASP A 117 13.12 -9.07 -4.35
CA ASP A 117 14.12 -9.90 -5.02
C ASP A 117 14.85 -10.79 -3.97
N PRO A 118 14.72 -12.13 -4.05
CA PRO A 118 13.86 -12.85 -4.98
C PRO A 118 12.37 -12.55 -4.72
N LEU A 119 11.53 -12.65 -5.76
CA LEU A 119 10.08 -12.63 -5.56
C LEU A 119 9.65 -13.83 -4.70
N PRO A 120 8.59 -13.70 -3.88
CA PRO A 120 8.09 -14.85 -3.11
C PRO A 120 7.65 -15.95 -4.07
N LEU A 121 7.64 -17.21 -3.64
CA LEU A 121 7.29 -18.33 -4.54
C LEU A 121 5.84 -18.26 -5.05
N VAL A 122 4.94 -17.61 -4.31
CA VAL A 122 3.50 -17.55 -4.54
C VAL A 122 3.00 -16.12 -4.34
N CYS A 123 2.10 -15.62 -5.20
CA CYS A 123 1.48 -14.30 -4.98
C CYS A 123 0.66 -14.31 -3.69
N PRO A 124 0.90 -13.38 -2.75
CA PRO A 124 0.10 -13.27 -1.54
C PRO A 124 -1.39 -13.06 -1.85
N CYS A 125 -1.67 -12.41 -2.98
CA CYS A 125 -3.00 -12.11 -3.46
C CYS A 125 -3.81 -13.34 -3.91
N CYS A 126 -3.31 -14.18 -4.81
CA CYS A 126 -4.13 -15.19 -5.50
C CYS A 126 -3.57 -16.61 -5.42
N GLY A 127 -2.46 -16.84 -4.73
CA GLY A 127 -1.91 -18.19 -4.61
C GLY A 127 -1.23 -18.71 -5.89
N THR A 128 -1.18 -17.90 -6.96
CA THR A 128 -0.47 -18.24 -8.20
C THR A 128 1.03 -18.29 -7.95
N LYS A 129 1.72 -19.32 -8.45
CA LYS A 129 3.17 -19.39 -8.32
C LYS A 129 3.82 -18.25 -9.12
N ASN A 130 4.71 -17.49 -8.49
CA ASN A 130 5.48 -16.47 -9.18
C ASN A 130 6.49 -17.10 -10.15
N ALA A 131 6.99 -18.31 -9.84
CA ALA A 131 7.75 -19.11 -10.80
C ALA A 131 6.94 -19.45 -12.06
N GLU A 132 5.62 -19.68 -11.98
CA GLU A 132 4.77 -19.90 -13.17
C GLU A 132 4.53 -18.59 -13.93
N LEU A 133 4.50 -17.44 -13.23
CA LEU A 133 4.49 -16.10 -13.84
C LEU A 133 5.82 -15.81 -14.57
N GLU A 134 6.94 -16.38 -14.09
CA GLU A 134 8.27 -16.25 -14.68
C GLU A 134 8.65 -17.35 -15.69
N THR A 135 8.11 -18.56 -15.62
CA THR A 135 8.44 -19.68 -16.53
C THR A 135 7.39 -19.91 -17.62
N SER A 136 6.15 -19.45 -17.43
CA SER A 136 5.19 -19.26 -18.54
C SER A 136 5.57 -18.08 -19.45
N GLN A 137 6.79 -17.53 -19.28
CA GLN A 137 7.40 -16.54 -20.16
C GLN A 137 7.55 -17.12 -21.58
N LYS A 138 6.48 -16.98 -22.36
CA LYS A 138 6.68 -16.53 -23.74
C LYS A 138 7.41 -15.18 -23.65
N PRO A 139 8.47 -14.93 -24.43
CA PRO A 139 9.23 -13.66 -24.43
C PRO A 139 8.41 -12.38 -24.72
N SER A 140 7.09 -12.48 -24.86
CA SER A 140 6.16 -11.43 -25.28
C SER A 140 5.13 -11.00 -24.23
N ARG A 141 5.14 -11.51 -22.99
CA ARG A 141 4.20 -11.02 -21.96
C ARG A 141 4.66 -9.65 -21.48
N SER A 142 4.09 -8.60 -22.07
CA SER A 142 4.35 -7.23 -21.67
C SER A 142 3.91 -7.04 -20.22
N HIS A 143 4.74 -6.33 -19.44
CA HIS A 143 4.40 -5.84 -18.11
C HIS A 143 4.09 -4.33 -18.20
N PRO A 144 2.96 -3.94 -18.82
CA PRO A 144 2.63 -2.54 -19.03
C PRO A 144 2.51 -1.77 -17.71
N GLU A 145 2.11 -2.44 -16.62
CA GLU A 145 2.04 -1.89 -15.27
C GLU A 145 3.39 -1.37 -14.76
N LEU A 146 4.49 -2.04 -15.11
CA LEU A 146 5.83 -1.59 -14.73
C LEU A 146 6.22 -0.31 -15.48
N ARG A 147 5.77 -0.15 -16.72
CA ARG A 147 5.97 1.11 -17.46
C ARG A 147 5.18 2.25 -16.83
N GLY A 148 3.95 1.98 -16.40
CA GLY A 148 3.14 2.96 -15.67
C GLY A 148 3.78 3.36 -14.34
N PHE A 149 4.31 2.39 -13.59
CA PHE A 149 5.05 2.68 -12.37
C PHE A 149 6.26 3.56 -12.64
N VAL A 150 7.10 3.24 -13.64
CA VAL A 150 8.24 4.07 -14.05
C VAL A 150 7.81 5.49 -14.45
N ALA A 151 6.65 5.66 -15.09
CA ALA A 151 6.10 6.97 -15.41
C ALA A 151 5.76 7.78 -14.15
N LEU A 152 5.16 7.14 -13.15
CA LEU A 152 4.89 7.77 -11.85
C LEU A 152 6.17 8.14 -11.10
N VAL A 153 7.20 7.28 -11.12
CA VAL A 153 8.52 7.61 -10.58
C VAL A 153 9.09 8.85 -11.26
N GLY A 154 9.01 8.92 -12.60
CA GLY A 154 9.46 10.09 -13.35
C GLY A 154 8.68 11.37 -13.01
N ASN A 155 7.37 11.27 -12.80
CA ASN A 155 6.55 12.39 -12.35
C ASN A 155 6.93 12.84 -10.93
N ALA A 156 7.15 11.91 -10.00
CA ALA A 156 7.62 12.21 -8.64
C ALA A 156 9.00 12.90 -8.66
N SER A 157 9.94 12.44 -9.48
CA SER A 157 11.26 13.08 -9.63
C SER A 157 11.15 14.52 -10.12
N SER A 158 10.24 14.78 -11.07
CA SER A 158 10.00 16.13 -11.58
C SER A 158 9.40 17.05 -10.52
N LEU A 159 8.50 16.54 -9.68
CA LEU A 159 7.87 17.31 -8.60
C LEU A 159 8.89 17.63 -7.49
N ALA A 160 9.72 16.66 -7.10
CA ALA A 160 10.78 16.87 -6.11
C ALA A 160 11.83 17.90 -6.55
N SER A 161 12.08 18.00 -7.87
CA SER A 161 13.02 18.97 -8.44
C SER A 161 12.43 20.38 -8.54
N SER A 162 11.11 20.54 -8.42
CA SER A 162 10.46 21.85 -8.38
C SER A 162 10.46 22.36 -6.93
N ALA A 163 11.00 23.55 -6.70
CA ALA A 163 11.35 24.12 -5.38
C ALA A 163 10.16 24.40 -4.42
N PHE A 164 9.02 23.73 -4.56
CA PHE A 164 7.78 24.01 -3.84
C PHE A 164 7.00 22.76 -3.38
N SER A 165 7.59 21.56 -3.38
CA SER A 165 6.80 20.37 -3.05
C SER A 165 6.61 20.18 -1.54
N GLN A 166 5.36 20.27 -1.08
CA GLN A 166 4.83 19.73 0.19
C GLN A 166 5.01 18.20 0.33
N LEU A 167 5.79 17.54 -0.54
CA LEU A 167 6.14 16.12 -0.48
C LEU A 167 7.25 15.81 0.56
N ALA A 168 7.72 16.80 1.30
CA ALA A 168 8.85 16.72 2.23
C ALA A 168 8.67 15.74 3.41
N CYS A 169 7.55 15.01 3.50
CA CYS A 169 7.24 14.11 4.61
C CYS A 169 7.42 12.62 4.27
N ALA A 170 7.71 12.26 3.02
CA ALA A 170 8.23 10.93 2.71
C ALA A 170 9.76 11.04 2.64
N GLU A 171 10.46 10.50 3.63
CA GLU A 171 11.94 10.45 3.66
C GLU A 171 12.54 9.66 2.48
N GLY A 172 11.71 9.02 1.67
CA GLY A 172 12.10 8.21 0.53
C GLY A 172 12.28 8.97 -0.79
N GLY A 173 13.09 8.39 -1.68
CA GLY A 173 13.29 8.90 -3.04
C GLY A 173 12.02 8.82 -3.91
N PRO A 174 12.04 9.43 -5.12
CA PRO A 174 10.92 9.41 -6.07
C PRO A 174 10.21 8.07 -6.29
N ALA A 175 10.94 6.94 -6.29
CA ALA A 175 10.30 5.63 -6.43
C ALA A 175 9.46 5.26 -5.21
N GLU A 176 9.94 5.56 -4.00
CA GLU A 176 9.21 5.32 -2.76
C GLU A 176 7.98 6.23 -2.66
N ILE A 177 8.11 7.50 -3.05
CA ILE A 177 6.97 8.42 -3.17
C ILE A 177 5.89 7.84 -4.09
N ALA A 178 6.27 7.39 -5.28
CA ALA A 178 5.33 6.79 -6.23
C ALA A 178 4.66 5.55 -5.64
N LEU A 179 5.43 4.66 -4.99
CA LEU A 179 4.88 3.48 -4.30
C LEU A 179 3.90 3.89 -3.19
N THR A 180 4.25 4.91 -2.40
CA THR A 180 3.46 5.41 -1.27
C THR A 180 2.10 5.93 -1.73
N HIS A 181 2.06 6.73 -2.80
CA HIS A 181 0.80 7.19 -3.39
C HIS A 181 -0.02 6.03 -3.97
N ILE A 182 0.61 5.06 -4.64
CA ILE A 182 -0.06 3.84 -5.14
C ILE A 182 -0.67 3.05 -3.98
N PHE A 183 0.08 2.86 -2.91
CA PHE A 183 -0.35 2.17 -1.71
C PHE A 183 -1.55 2.87 -1.06
N ALA A 184 -1.46 4.17 -0.81
CA ALA A 184 -2.51 4.94 -0.16
C ALA A 184 -3.83 4.89 -0.96
N HIS A 185 -3.75 5.11 -2.27
CA HIS A 185 -4.94 5.03 -3.13
C HIS A 185 -5.48 3.61 -3.23
N SER A 186 -4.62 2.60 -3.27
CA SER A 186 -5.04 1.20 -3.27
C SER A 186 -5.77 0.83 -1.97
N LEU A 187 -5.32 1.32 -0.80
CA LEU A 187 -5.95 1.10 0.49
C LEU A 187 -7.35 1.74 0.56
N LEU A 188 -7.48 2.98 0.07
CA LEU A 188 -8.77 3.66 -0.05
C LEU A 188 -9.73 2.94 -1.01
N VAL A 189 -9.22 2.38 -2.11
CA VAL A 189 -10.02 1.60 -3.06
C VAL A 189 -10.42 0.26 -2.46
N MET A 190 -9.52 -0.41 -1.73
CA MET A 190 -9.81 -1.67 -1.05
C MET A 190 -10.90 -1.50 -0.01
N ASP A 191 -10.86 -0.43 0.79
CA ASP A 191 -11.96 -0.10 1.72
C ASP A 191 -13.31 0.06 0.99
N ALA A 192 -13.31 0.71 -0.17
CA ALA A 192 -14.52 0.87 -0.98
C ALA A 192 -15.00 -0.44 -1.61
N VAL A 193 -14.09 -1.31 -2.04
CA VAL A 193 -14.39 -2.67 -2.54
C VAL A 193 -14.99 -3.53 -1.43
N TRP A 194 -14.39 -3.53 -0.24
CA TRP A 194 -14.89 -4.29 0.91
C TRP A 194 -16.29 -3.84 1.33
N LYS A 195 -16.53 -2.52 1.40
CA LYS A 195 -17.87 -1.96 1.63
C LYS A 195 -18.89 -2.47 0.62
N GLN A 196 -18.52 -2.51 -0.67
CA GLN A 196 -19.39 -2.98 -1.73
C GLN A 196 -19.68 -4.47 -1.61
N GLN A 197 -18.70 -5.28 -1.20
CA GLN A 197 -18.88 -6.71 -0.94
C GLN A 197 -19.86 -6.94 0.23
N LEU A 198 -19.64 -6.28 1.37
CA LEU A 198 -20.56 -6.34 2.53
C LEU A 198 -21.98 -5.88 2.20
N GLN A 199 -22.14 -4.93 1.28
CA GLN A 199 -23.46 -4.49 0.82
C GLN A 199 -24.15 -5.54 -0.06
N ARG A 200 -23.38 -6.25 -0.89
CA ARG A 200 -23.92 -7.30 -1.76
C ARG A 200 -24.25 -8.57 -0.97
N ASP A 201 -23.42 -8.88 0.01
CA ASP A 201 -23.58 -10.01 0.89
C ASP A 201 -23.19 -9.61 2.33
N PRO A 202 -24.18 -9.32 3.19
CA PRO A 202 -23.95 -9.00 4.60
C PRO A 202 -23.28 -10.13 5.39
N THR A 203 -23.23 -11.36 4.86
CA THR A 203 -22.53 -12.49 5.49
C THR A 203 -21.04 -12.53 5.17
N THR A 204 -20.54 -11.59 4.36
CA THR A 204 -19.11 -11.46 4.03
C THR A 204 -18.26 -11.39 5.30
N THR A 205 -17.43 -12.41 5.51
CA THR A 205 -16.42 -12.46 6.60
C THR A 205 -15.01 -12.24 6.07
N LEU A 206 -14.03 -12.11 6.97
CA LEU A 206 -12.60 -11.98 6.64
C LEU A 206 -12.06 -13.08 5.71
N MET A 207 -12.73 -14.23 5.59
CA MET A 207 -12.37 -15.28 4.63
C MET A 207 -12.41 -14.78 3.17
N HIS A 208 -13.23 -13.77 2.87
CA HIS A 208 -13.36 -13.17 1.54
C HIS A 208 -12.36 -12.03 1.30
N PHE A 209 -11.53 -11.68 2.29
CA PHE A 209 -10.60 -10.55 2.17
C PHE A 209 -9.66 -10.69 0.96
N ARG A 210 -9.28 -11.93 0.63
CA ARG A 210 -8.48 -12.24 -0.55
C ARG A 210 -9.14 -11.74 -1.85
N GLU A 211 -10.45 -11.81 -1.96
CA GLU A 211 -11.19 -11.35 -3.14
C GLU A 211 -11.15 -9.82 -3.26
N ALA A 212 -11.29 -9.10 -2.14
CA ALA A 212 -11.13 -7.65 -2.13
C ALA A 212 -9.71 -7.22 -2.53
N LEU A 213 -8.70 -7.96 -2.07
CA LEU A 213 -7.31 -7.72 -2.44
C LEU A 213 -7.06 -7.97 -3.94
N VAL A 214 -7.63 -9.05 -4.49
CA VAL A 214 -7.57 -9.39 -5.92
C VAL A 214 -8.27 -8.34 -6.78
N GLU A 215 -9.47 -7.91 -6.41
CA GLU A 215 -10.23 -6.88 -7.12
C GLU A 215 -9.48 -5.53 -7.09
N THR A 216 -8.92 -5.16 -5.93
CA THR A 216 -8.10 -3.95 -5.77
C THR A 216 -6.87 -4.00 -6.68
N ARG A 217 -6.15 -5.13 -6.68
CA ARG A 217 -5.03 -5.39 -7.58
C ARG A 217 -5.43 -5.21 -9.05
N VAL A 218 -6.52 -5.84 -9.49
CA VAL A 218 -6.98 -5.74 -10.89
C VAL A 218 -7.19 -4.28 -11.29
N ARG A 219 -7.80 -3.48 -10.41
CA ARG A 219 -8.07 -2.05 -10.67
C ARG A 219 -6.78 -1.22 -10.75
N ILE A 220 -5.83 -1.40 -9.82
CA ILE A 220 -4.59 -0.61 -9.84
C ILE A 220 -3.67 -1.04 -10.99
N VAL A 221 -3.57 -2.34 -11.28
CA VAL A 221 -2.79 -2.84 -12.44
C VAL A 221 -3.39 -2.31 -13.73
N ALA A 222 -4.72 -2.28 -13.86
CA ALA A 222 -5.37 -1.70 -15.04
C ALA A 222 -5.06 -0.20 -15.19
N PHE A 223 -5.00 0.57 -14.10
CA PHE A 223 -4.59 1.97 -14.12
C PHE A 223 -3.14 2.12 -14.59
N LEU A 224 -2.21 1.37 -14.00
CA LEU A 224 -0.79 1.41 -14.35
C LEU A 224 -0.53 0.91 -15.78
N SER A 225 -1.39 0.05 -16.31
CA SER A 225 -1.27 -0.51 -17.66
C SER A 225 -1.82 0.41 -18.77
N ARG A 226 -2.35 1.60 -18.42
CA ARG A 226 -2.91 2.54 -19.39
C ARG A 226 -1.85 2.99 -20.41
N GLN A 227 -2.15 2.82 -21.69
CA GLN A 227 -1.25 3.21 -22.78
C GLN A 227 -1.20 4.72 -23.05
N ARG A 228 -2.24 5.48 -22.66
CA ARG A 228 -2.28 6.94 -22.86
C ARG A 228 -1.56 7.64 -21.71
N MET A 229 -0.45 8.30 -22.06
CA MET A 229 0.46 9.03 -21.17
C MET A 229 0.17 10.54 -21.17
N PRO A 230 0.55 11.29 -20.11
CA PRO A 230 1.37 10.82 -18.97
C PRO A 230 0.56 10.35 -17.75
N LEU A 231 0.91 9.17 -17.22
CA LEU A 231 0.49 8.75 -15.88
C LEU A 231 1.22 9.60 -14.83
N THR A 232 0.45 10.31 -13.99
CA THR A 232 0.97 11.20 -12.95
C THR A 232 0.34 10.89 -11.59
N LEU A 233 0.94 11.39 -10.51
CA LEU A 233 0.37 11.29 -9.16
C LEU A 233 -1.02 11.95 -9.10
N ALA A 234 -1.21 13.10 -9.74
CA ALA A 234 -2.51 13.75 -9.83
C ALA A 234 -3.56 12.90 -10.56
N GLU A 235 -3.19 12.20 -11.64
CA GLU A 235 -4.10 11.26 -12.29
C GLU A 235 -4.45 10.05 -11.41
N LEU A 236 -3.51 9.60 -10.57
CA LEU A 236 -3.75 8.53 -9.60
C LEU A 236 -4.76 8.97 -8.53
N ASP A 237 -4.68 10.22 -8.07
CA ASP A 237 -5.65 10.80 -7.14
C ASP A 237 -7.06 10.82 -7.74
N VAL A 238 -7.18 11.32 -8.98
CA VAL A 238 -8.45 11.34 -9.73
C VAL A 238 -8.98 9.93 -9.95
N TRP A 239 -8.10 8.97 -10.27
CA TRP A 239 -8.49 7.57 -10.41
C TRP A 239 -9.04 7.00 -9.10
N GLY A 240 -8.34 7.20 -7.99
CA GLY A 240 -8.76 6.70 -6.68
C GLY A 240 -10.13 7.24 -6.28
N TYR A 241 -10.36 8.55 -6.48
CA TYR A 241 -11.68 9.16 -6.27
C TYR A 241 -12.78 8.47 -7.10
N ARG A 242 -12.55 8.28 -8.41
CA ARG A 242 -13.52 7.65 -9.32
C ARG A 242 -13.83 6.20 -8.92
N GLN A 243 -12.82 5.43 -8.52
CA GLN A 243 -13.02 4.05 -8.06
C GLN A 243 -13.91 3.98 -6.82
N ARG A 244 -13.67 4.86 -5.84
CA ARG A 244 -14.48 4.95 -4.62
C ARG A 244 -15.92 5.38 -4.93
N ALA A 245 -16.10 6.37 -5.81
CA ALA A 245 -17.42 6.84 -6.24
C ALA A 245 -18.22 5.75 -6.99
N ARG A 246 -17.56 4.94 -7.81
CA ARG A 246 -18.17 3.80 -8.50
C ARG A 246 -18.71 2.75 -7.52
N CYS A 247 -17.95 2.42 -6.47
CA CYS A 247 -18.43 1.51 -5.42
C CYS A 247 -19.63 2.09 -4.65
N ARG A 248 -19.70 3.41 -4.43
CA ARG A 248 -20.84 4.07 -3.78
C ARG A 248 -22.10 4.10 -4.64
N SER A 249 -21.95 4.25 -5.96
CA SER A 249 -23.09 4.41 -6.88
C SER A 249 -23.94 3.15 -7.02
N PHE A 250 -23.38 1.97 -6.73
CA PHE A 250 -24.12 0.71 -6.65
C PHE A 250 -25.27 0.75 -5.62
N ARG A 251 -25.21 1.68 -4.65
CA ARG A 251 -26.24 1.93 -3.63
C ARG A 251 -27.55 2.51 -4.18
N LYS A 252 -27.56 3.11 -5.38
CA LYS A 252 -28.76 3.77 -5.94
C LYS A 252 -29.55 2.93 -6.93
N THR A 253 -29.03 1.76 -7.32
CA THR A 253 -29.61 0.91 -8.37
C THR A 253 -30.03 -0.47 -7.86
N ALA A 254 -30.08 -0.66 -6.54
CA ALA A 254 -30.55 -1.87 -5.86
C ALA A 254 -31.77 -1.52 -5.00
#